data_AF-A0A2W7N6G3-F1
#
_entry.id   AF-A0A2W7N6G3-F1
#
_cell.length_a   1.000
_cell.length_b   1.000
_cell.length_c   1.000
_cell.angle_alpha   90.00
_cell.angle_beta   90.00
_cell.angle_gamma   90.00
#
_symmetry.space_group_name_H-M   'P 1'
#
loop_
_entity.id
_entity.type
_entity.pdbx_description
1 polymer ?
#
loop_
_entity_poly.entity_id
_entity_poly.type
_entity_poly.pdbx_seq_one_letter_code
_entity_poly.pdbx_strand_id
1 'polypeptide(L)'
;MRETPLFLGLTKPPKIFGLPIGYFLSLVFASVIPFVLLDDMRWLLVLVVGYPPLWIVADRNPHLFQILNVTISKTPRTANHDENGGDRYVS
;
A
#
# COMPACT_ATOMS: atom_id res chain seq x y z
N MET A 1 23.33 -13.15 17.08
CA MET A 1 22.57 -12.00 17.59
C MET A 1 21.28 -12.55 18.17
N ARG A 2 21.05 -12.46 19.48
CA ARG A 2 19.80 -12.97 20.09
C ARG A 2 18.69 -11.98 19.74
N GLU A 3 17.65 -12.46 19.05
CA GLU A 3 16.47 -11.68 18.70
C GLU A 3 15.67 -11.40 19.97
N THR A 4 15.97 -10.29 20.65
CA THR A 4 15.18 -9.85 21.79
C THR A 4 13.82 -9.37 21.25
N PRO A 5 12.69 -9.99 21.62
CA PRO A 5 11.37 -9.72 21.02
C PRO A 5 10.91 -8.26 21.19
N LEU A 6 11.50 -7.55 22.15
CA LEU A 6 11.29 -6.11 22.37
C LEU A 6 11.71 -5.24 21.15
N PHE A 7 12.81 -5.56 20.48
CA PHE A 7 13.24 -4.77 19.30
C PHE A 7 12.41 -5.07 18.05
N LEU A 8 11.88 -6.27 17.94
CA LEU A 8 11.01 -6.67 16.84
C LEU A 8 9.63 -5.97 16.91
N GLY A 9 9.12 -5.77 18.13
CA GLY A 9 7.90 -4.99 18.35
C GLY A 9 8.04 -3.51 17.98
N LEU A 10 9.20 -2.90 18.25
CA LEU A 10 9.48 -1.49 17.94
C LEU A 10 9.67 -1.21 16.44
N THR A 11 10.05 -2.23 15.67
CA THR A 11 10.23 -2.11 14.21
C THR A 11 8.96 -2.45 13.43
N LYS A 12 7.93 -2.98 14.10
CA LYS A 12 6.65 -3.30 13.47
C LYS A 12 5.93 -1.99 13.09
N PRO A 13 5.45 -1.86 11.85
CA PRO A 13 4.79 -0.63 11.41
C PRO A 13 3.54 -0.35 12.26
N PRO A 14 3.25 0.92 12.56
CA PRO A 14 2.09 1.30 13.36
C PRO A 14 0.80 0.87 12.66
N LYS A 15 -0.03 0.12 13.38
CA LYS A 15 -1.32 -0.39 12.91
C LYS A 15 -2.46 0.37 13.59
N ILE A 16 -3.44 0.80 12.81
CA ILE A 16 -4.71 1.37 13.26
C ILE A 16 -5.80 0.37 12.85
N PHE A 17 -6.64 -0.07 13.80
CA PHE A 17 -7.66 -1.10 13.58
C PHE A 17 -7.13 -2.37 12.88
N GLY A 18 -5.89 -2.77 13.14
CA GLY A 18 -5.27 -3.96 12.55
C GLY A 18 -4.64 -3.76 11.16
N LEU A 19 -4.87 -2.61 10.52
CA LEU A 19 -4.26 -2.22 9.24
C LEU A 19 -3.09 -1.26 9.47
N PRO A 20 -1.96 -1.40 8.75
CA PRO A 20 -0.92 -0.37 8.77
C PRO A 20 -1.50 0.97 8.31
N ILE A 21 -1.02 2.07 8.90
CA ILE A 21 -1.57 3.42 8.72
C ILE A 21 -1.83 3.79 7.25
N GLY A 22 -0.90 3.43 6.35
CA GLY A 22 -1.03 3.73 4.93
C GLY A 22 -2.24 3.06 4.28
N TYR A 23 -2.55 1.82 4.65
CA TYR A 23 -3.68 1.06 4.09
C TYR A 23 -5.01 1.68 4.48
N PHE A 24 -5.12 2.03 5.77
CA PHE A 24 -6.31 2.66 6.30
C PHE A 24 -6.55 4.03 5.66
N LEU A 25 -5.50 4.87 5.58
CA LEU A 25 -5.61 6.18 4.93
C LEU A 25 -5.96 6.06 3.45
N SER A 26 -5.33 5.15 2.70
CA SER A 26 -5.65 4.92 1.29
C SER A 26 -7.11 4.50 1.11
N LEU A 27 -7.64 3.62 1.98
CA LEU A 27 -9.03 3.20 1.93
C LEU A 27 -10.00 4.34 2.24
N VAL A 28 -9.70 5.14 3.27
CA VAL A 28 -10.49 6.32 3.63
C VAL A 28 -10.48 7.33 2.50
N PHE A 29 -9.33 7.65 1.91
CA PHE A 29 -9.25 8.57 0.78
C PHE A 29 -9.99 8.04 -0.45
N ALA A 30 -9.83 6.77 -0.78
CA ALA A 30 -10.53 6.14 -1.91
C ALA A 30 -12.05 6.10 -1.73
N SER A 31 -12.56 6.16 -0.50
CA SER A 31 -13.99 6.19 -0.20
C SER A 31 -14.52 7.62 -0.06
N VAL A 32 -13.87 8.46 0.73
CA VAL A 32 -14.35 9.81 1.08
C VAL A 32 -14.17 10.81 -0.06
N ILE A 33 -13.06 10.77 -0.81
CA ILE A 33 -12.84 11.73 -1.90
C ILE A 33 -13.94 11.61 -2.98
N PRO A 34 -14.24 10.42 -3.52
CA PRO A 34 -15.31 10.27 -4.50
C PRO A 34 -16.70 10.51 -3.90
N PHE A 35 -16.92 10.16 -2.63
CA PHE A 35 -18.17 10.47 -1.93
C PHE A 35 -18.46 11.98 -1.95
N VAL A 36 -17.48 12.82 -1.58
CA VAL A 36 -17.66 14.27 -1.57
C VAL A 36 -17.73 14.84 -3.00
N LEU A 37 -16.94 14.30 -3.93
CA LEU A 37 -16.87 14.82 -5.29
C LEU A 37 -18.12 14.52 -6.12
N LEU A 38 -18.70 13.33 -5.92
CA LEU A 38 -19.83 12.82 -6.70
C LEU A 38 -21.17 12.90 -5.94
N ASP A 39 -21.14 13.28 -4.66
CA ASP A 39 -22.28 13.33 -3.74
C ASP A 39 -23.08 12.00 -3.70
N ASP A 40 -22.38 10.88 -3.90
CA ASP A 40 -22.98 9.54 -3.95
C ASP A 40 -22.56 8.70 -2.74
N MET A 41 -23.54 8.41 -1.89
CA MET A 41 -23.41 7.60 -0.67
C MET A 41 -22.82 6.20 -0.92
N ARG A 42 -22.94 5.66 -2.13
CA ARG A 42 -22.40 4.34 -2.50
C ARG A 42 -20.89 4.27 -2.31
N TRP A 43 -20.18 5.39 -2.41
CA TRP A 43 -18.74 5.42 -2.18
C TRP A 43 -18.34 5.12 -0.74
N LEU A 44 -19.23 5.31 0.23
CA LEU A 44 -18.98 4.86 1.61
C LEU A 44 -18.99 3.33 1.74
N LEU A 45 -19.67 2.61 0.85
CA LEU A 45 -19.62 1.14 0.81
C LEU A 45 -18.22 0.62 0.46
N VAL A 46 -17.41 1.40 -0.26
CA VAL A 46 -16.02 1.05 -0.55
C VAL A 46 -15.22 0.88 0.74
N LEU A 47 -15.50 1.66 1.78
CA LEU A 47 -14.87 1.50 3.09
C LEU A 47 -15.21 0.13 3.69
N VAL A 48 -16.49 -0.24 3.66
CA VAL A 48 -16.98 -1.50 4.27
C VAL A 48 -16.50 -2.72 3.48
N VAL A 49 -16.61 -2.67 2.15
CA VAL A 49 -16.26 -3.79 1.25
C VAL A 49 -14.75 -3.89 1.06
N GLY A 50 -14.03 -2.77 1.03
CA GLY A 50 -12.59 -2.73 0.84
C GLY A 50 -11.79 -3.07 2.10
N TYR A 51 -12.39 -2.94 3.29
CA TYR A 51 -11.71 -3.25 4.55
C TYR A 51 -11.28 -4.73 4.68
N PRO A 52 -12.15 -5.75 4.49
CA PRO A 52 -11.75 -7.15 4.63
C PRO A 52 -10.62 -7.59 3.68
N PRO A 53 -10.64 -7.26 2.37
CA PRO A 53 -9.53 -7.57 1.47
C PRO A 53 -8.22 -6.93 1.92
N LEU A 54 -8.24 -5.64 2.28
CA LEU A 54 -7.04 -4.94 2.76
C LEU A 54 -6.52 -5.54 4.07
N TRP A 55 -7.42 -5.98 4.94
CA TRP A 55 -7.05 -6.65 6.20
C TRP A 55 -6.32 -7.98 5.93
N ILE A 56 -6.83 -8.81 5.01
CA ILE A 56 -6.17 -10.07 4.61
C ILE A 56 -4.78 -9.79 4.02
N VAL A 57 -4.67 -8.78 3.15
CA VAL A 57 -3.40 -8.38 2.54
C VAL A 57 -2.41 -7.89 3.59
N ALA A 58 -2.86 -7.07 4.53
CA ALA A 58 -2.06 -6.52 5.61
C ALA A 58 -1.65 -7.56 6.66
N ASP A 59 -2.45 -8.61 6.85
CA ASP A 59 -2.12 -9.75 7.70
C ASP A 59 -0.97 -10.56 7.09
N ARG A 60 -1.01 -10.79 5.77
CA ARG A 60 0.05 -11.51 5.04
C ARG A 60 1.33 -10.70 4.91
N ASN A 61 1.24 -9.42 4.55
CA ASN A 61 2.41 -8.57 4.28
C ASN A 61 2.15 -7.12 4.68
N PRO A 62 2.55 -6.69 5.89
CA PRO A 62 2.29 -5.32 6.36
C PRO A 62 3.07 -4.25 5.58
N HIS A 63 4.16 -4.61 4.90
CA HIS A 63 5.04 -3.69 4.17
C HIS A 63 4.75 -3.59 2.66
N LEU A 64 3.70 -4.23 2.15
CA LEU A 64 3.39 -4.27 0.71
C LEU A 64 3.36 -2.87 0.06
N PHE A 65 2.69 -1.88 0.65
CA PHE A 65 2.71 -0.51 0.13
C PHE A 65 4.08 0.19 0.21
N GLN A 66 4.89 -0.13 1.22
CA GLN A 66 6.25 0.41 1.30
C GLN A 66 7.12 -0.16 0.19
N ILE A 67 7.00 -1.46 -0.08
CA ILE A 67 7.70 -2.14 -1.18
C ILE A 67 7.25 -1.54 -2.51
N LEU A 68 5.93 -1.45 -2.76
CA LEU A 68 5.39 -0.81 -3.96
C LEU A 68 5.91 0.61 -4.16
N ASN A 69 5.89 1.42 -3.10
CA ASN A 69 6.39 2.80 -3.16
C ASN A 69 7.89 2.83 -3.48
N VAL A 70 8.71 1.98 -2.84
CA VAL A 70 10.14 1.89 -3.13
C VAL A 70 10.40 1.40 -4.55
N THR A 71 9.68 0.38 -5.01
CA THR A 71 9.81 -0.13 -6.37
C THR A 71 9.45 0.95 -7.39
N ILE A 72 8.32 1.65 -7.23
CA ILE A 72 7.91 2.71 -8.16
C ILE A 72 8.89 3.89 -8.13
N SER A 73 9.37 4.30 -6.96
CA SER A 73 10.22 5.49 -6.81
C SER A 73 11.70 5.24 -7.12
N LYS A 74 12.28 4.12 -6.67
CA LYS A 74 13.70 3.81 -6.83
C LYS A 74 13.99 2.91 -8.04
N THR A 75 13.00 2.20 -8.54
CA THR A 75 13.17 1.29 -9.69
C THR A 75 11.98 1.43 -10.65
N PRO A 76 11.71 2.63 -11.17
CA PRO A 76 10.68 2.81 -12.19
C PRO A 76 11.03 1.95 -13.41
N ARG A 77 10.07 1.18 -13.91
CA ARG A 77 10.25 0.36 -15.12
C ARG A 77 10.52 1.29 -16.30
N THR A 78 11.64 1.11 -16.99
CA THR A 78 11.98 1.92 -18.17
C THR A 78 10.94 1.70 -19.27
N ALA A 79 10.46 2.78 -19.89
CA ALA A 79 9.39 2.72 -20.91
C ALA A 79 9.74 1.78 -22.10
N ASN A 80 11.02 1.61 -22.41
CA ASN A 80 11.53 0.76 -23.49
C ASN A 80 11.84 -0.69 -23.09
N HIS A 81 11.40 -1.15 -21.91
CA HIS A 81 11.67 -2.51 -21.43
C HIS A 81 11.06 -3.60 -22.34
N ASP A 82 9.87 -3.36 -22.90
CA ASP A 82 9.16 -4.35 -23.74
C ASP A 82 9.76 -4.48 -25.14
N GLU A 83 10.28 -3.38 -25.71
CA GLU A 83 10.85 -3.38 -27.05
C GLU A 83 12.30 -3.87 -27.11
N ASN A 84 13.07 -3.71 -26.03
CA ASN A 84 14.51 -3.99 -26.01
C ASN A 84 14.94 -5.15 -25.09
N GLY A 85 14.01 -5.82 -24.40
CA GLY A 85 14.32 -6.94 -23.50
C GLY A 85 15.21 -6.56 -22.31
N GLY A 86 15.38 -5.27 -22.01
CA GLY A 86 16.22 -4.77 -20.92
C GLY A 86 16.39 -3.25 -20.89
N ASP A 87 16.89 -2.74 -19.76
CA ASP A 87 17.13 -1.32 -19.52
C ASP A 87 18.40 -0.83 -20.24
N ARG A 88 18.27 0.05 -21.23
CA ARG A 88 19.41 0.78 -21.81
C ARG A 88 19.69 2.02 -20.96
N TYR A 89 20.87 2.06 -20.34
CA TYR A 89 21.36 3.22 -19.56
C TYR A 89 22.25 4.18 -20.37
N VAL A 90 22.38 3.99 -21.68
CA VAL A 90 23.22 4.85 -22.54
C VAL A 90 22.47 5.12 -23.86
N SER A 91 22.42 6.41 -24.22
CA SER A 91 21.96 6.94 -25.50
C SER A 91 22.97 6.69 -26.62
#